data_AF-A0A257VTV7-F1
#
_entry.id   AF-A0A257VTV7-F1
#
_cell.length_a   1.000
_cell.length_b   1.000
_cell.length_c   1.000
_cell.angle_alpha   90.00
_cell.angle_beta   90.00
_cell.angle_gamma   90.00
#
_symmetry.space_group_name_H-M   'P 1'
#
loop_
_entity.id
_entity.type
_entity.pdbx_description
1 polymer ?
#
loop_
_entity_poly.entity_id
_entity_poly.type
_entity_poly.pdbx_seq_one_letter_code
_entity_poly.pdbx_strand_id
1 'polypeptide(L)'
;NKALSYYLGEVNTLYDYFQPGLDAREYLQDKIAYFAKIQAVKQAFHNSLKEIDKNPEDEETWTKIYDMMRDAMTTHQNFEVGLDYFKTIQQRYADMITDEEDKERFITGLPSIDEKINGGGYGRGEIISFVAGSGVGKSVMLACLAATNLLRGKKGVYISLELAEQKVADRMDSILTGFPVQNLYGHRESIFEELANLKGVDYDSKMPFVIKQFPAGTATVNTIRAYISQLRFHGFDPDFVIVDYVGEMQDIPGMKTYESREKTVRDLRALATEENVFVATAMQPNRGSKEVQKNQGGRLDDEHLADSFGQIRPLDGCFSIMQNDSEKLLGIGRMYVIKQRDGESRYQIFLSFNKENLKITETSQATYMDKLNSHKEKVVDDVKMDHIIKPFAPEDDEVLPAVDDDKDD
;
A
#
# COMPACT_ATOMS: atom_id res chain seq x y z
N ASN A 1 29.33 1.38 -37.18
CA ASN A 1 27.86 1.39 -37.34
C ASN A 1 27.26 0.16 -38.05
N LYS A 2 27.81 -1.06 -37.87
CA LYS A 2 27.13 -2.31 -38.29
C LYS A 2 26.51 -3.10 -37.11
N ALA A 3 26.80 -2.69 -35.87
CA ALA A 3 26.36 -3.37 -34.66
C ALA A 3 24.91 -3.03 -34.29
N LEU A 4 24.50 -1.76 -34.40
CA LEU A 4 23.17 -1.30 -33.97
C LEU A 4 22.02 -1.96 -34.75
N SER A 5 22.18 -2.11 -36.08
CA SER A 5 21.20 -2.78 -36.95
C SER A 5 21.11 -4.29 -36.70
N TYR A 6 22.20 -4.92 -36.24
CA TYR A 6 22.22 -6.33 -35.88
C TYR A 6 21.50 -6.55 -34.53
N TYR A 7 21.76 -5.69 -33.54
CA TYR A 7 21.08 -5.73 -32.24
C TYR A 7 19.58 -5.41 -32.34
N LEU A 8 19.18 -4.44 -33.18
CA LEU A 8 17.77 -4.16 -33.46
C LEU A 8 17.09 -5.33 -34.20
N GLY A 9 17.83 -6.03 -35.07
CA GLY A 9 17.37 -7.25 -35.73
C GLY A 9 17.07 -8.35 -34.71
N GLU A 10 18.02 -8.68 -33.82
CA GLU A 10 17.80 -9.72 -32.80
C GLU A 10 16.71 -9.36 -31.78
N VAL A 11 16.58 -8.09 -31.39
CA VAL A 11 15.51 -7.63 -30.49
C VAL A 11 14.14 -7.74 -31.17
N ASN A 12 14.03 -7.43 -32.47
CA ASN A 12 12.78 -7.59 -33.21
C ASN A 12 12.43 -9.08 -33.42
N THR A 13 13.40 -9.94 -33.70
CA THR A 13 13.16 -11.39 -33.77
C THR A 13 12.71 -11.97 -32.42
N LEU A 14 13.21 -11.41 -31.31
CA LEU A 14 12.76 -11.73 -29.95
C LEU A 14 11.32 -11.25 -29.71
N TYR A 15 10.89 -10.11 -30.23
CA TYR A 15 9.49 -9.66 -30.11
C TYR A 15 8.53 -10.48 -30.98
N ASP A 16 8.94 -10.86 -32.20
CA ASP A 16 8.10 -11.57 -33.16
C ASP A 16 7.81 -13.03 -32.76
N TYR A 17 8.65 -13.64 -31.91
CA TYR A 17 8.47 -15.01 -31.43
C TYR A 17 7.83 -15.11 -30.03
N PHE A 18 7.51 -13.98 -29.38
CA PHE A 18 7.10 -13.97 -27.98
C PHE A 18 5.58 -14.11 -27.80
N GLN A 19 5.19 -15.31 -27.36
CA GLN A 19 3.87 -15.58 -26.77
C GLN A 19 3.90 -15.19 -25.28
N PRO A 20 2.94 -14.43 -24.72
CA PRO A 20 3.03 -13.94 -23.34
C PRO A 20 2.87 -15.08 -22.31
N GLY A 21 3.88 -15.31 -21.47
CA GLY A 21 3.86 -16.32 -20.39
C GLY A 21 5.10 -16.28 -19.47
N LEU A 22 5.00 -16.87 -18.27
CA LEU A 22 6.11 -17.01 -17.31
C LEU A 22 7.29 -17.80 -17.89
N ASP A 23 6.99 -18.82 -18.70
CA ASP A 23 7.98 -19.67 -19.37
C ASP A 23 8.90 -18.89 -20.31
N ALA A 24 8.37 -17.81 -20.90
CA ALA A 24 9.12 -16.97 -21.81
C ALA A 24 10.09 -16.03 -21.05
N ARG A 25 9.79 -15.67 -19.79
CA ARG A 25 10.68 -14.90 -18.90
C ARG A 25 11.86 -15.75 -18.44
N GLU A 26 11.62 -16.97 -17.98
CA GLU A 26 12.69 -17.89 -17.54
C GLU A 26 13.65 -18.17 -18.70
N TYR A 27 13.12 -18.43 -19.89
CA TYR A 27 13.92 -18.63 -21.10
C TYR A 27 14.79 -17.40 -21.45
N LEU A 28 14.26 -16.18 -21.36
CA LEU A 28 15.04 -14.96 -21.60
C LEU A 28 16.11 -14.72 -20.55
N GLN A 29 15.77 -14.93 -19.27
CA GLN A 29 16.73 -14.79 -18.18
C GLN A 29 17.89 -15.77 -18.36
N ASP A 30 17.63 -17.01 -18.77
CA ASP A 30 18.66 -18.00 -19.08
C ASP A 30 19.54 -17.57 -20.26
N LYS A 31 18.94 -17.02 -21.32
CA LYS A 31 19.69 -16.50 -22.48
C LYS A 31 20.55 -15.29 -22.12
N ILE A 32 20.04 -14.37 -21.32
CA ILE A 32 20.77 -13.19 -20.84
C ILE A 32 21.92 -13.61 -19.91
N ALA A 33 21.66 -14.54 -18.98
CA ALA A 33 22.70 -15.08 -18.10
C ALA A 33 23.79 -15.82 -18.90
N TYR A 34 23.41 -16.60 -19.92
CA TYR A 34 24.35 -17.27 -20.81
C TYR A 34 25.20 -16.26 -21.59
N PHE A 35 24.60 -15.19 -22.10
CA PHE A 35 25.33 -14.11 -22.76
C PHE A 35 26.29 -13.39 -21.81
N ALA A 36 25.84 -13.05 -20.60
CA ALA A 36 26.66 -12.41 -19.57
C ALA A 36 27.87 -13.27 -19.20
N LYS A 37 27.68 -14.59 -19.06
CA LYS A 37 28.77 -15.56 -18.84
C LYS A 37 29.79 -15.54 -20.00
N ILE A 38 29.33 -15.53 -21.25
CA ILE A 38 30.24 -15.45 -22.41
C ILE A 38 31.07 -14.16 -22.37
N GLN A 39 30.47 -13.02 -22.01
CA GLN A 39 31.19 -11.75 -21.93
C GLN A 39 32.18 -11.72 -20.76
N ALA A 40 31.78 -12.21 -19.59
CA ALA A 40 32.65 -12.31 -18.41
C ALA A 40 33.89 -13.17 -18.71
N VAL A 41 33.70 -14.33 -19.35
CA VAL A 41 34.80 -15.21 -19.77
C VAL A 41 35.69 -14.54 -20.80
N LYS A 42 35.14 -13.86 -21.81
CA LYS A 42 35.93 -13.10 -22.79
C LYS A 42 36.78 -12.01 -22.14
N GLN A 43 36.21 -11.28 -21.19
CA GLN A 43 36.91 -10.24 -20.44
C GLN A 43 38.02 -10.83 -19.56
N ALA A 44 37.76 -11.96 -18.89
CA ALA A 44 38.75 -12.66 -18.08
C ALA A 44 39.91 -13.19 -18.94
N PHE A 45 39.66 -13.76 -20.12
CA PHE A 45 40.72 -14.13 -21.06
C PHE A 45 41.56 -12.93 -21.49
N HIS A 46 40.91 -11.82 -21.85
CA HIS A 46 41.62 -10.62 -22.28
C HIS A 46 42.50 -10.03 -21.17
N ASN A 47 42.01 -10.03 -19.92
CA ASN A 47 42.78 -9.56 -18.76
C ASN A 47 43.89 -10.55 -18.36
N SER A 48 43.63 -11.85 -18.46
CA SER A 48 44.62 -12.90 -18.16
C SER A 48 45.82 -12.79 -19.10
N LEU A 49 45.59 -12.54 -20.40
CA LEU A 49 46.67 -12.31 -21.36
C LEU A 49 47.55 -11.11 -20.97
N LYS A 50 46.95 -10.03 -20.46
CA LYS A 50 47.70 -8.86 -19.98
C LYS A 50 48.54 -9.15 -18.74
N GLU A 51 48.06 -10.01 -17.84
CA GLU A 51 48.83 -10.40 -16.66
C GLU A 51 49.99 -11.34 -17.03
N ILE A 52 49.81 -12.24 -18.00
CA ILE A 52 50.90 -13.06 -18.56
C ILE A 52 51.98 -12.18 -19.19
N ASP A 53 51.60 -11.16 -19.97
CA ASP A 53 52.54 -10.25 -20.64
C ASP A 53 53.34 -9.38 -19.64
N LYS A 54 52.85 -9.18 -18.41
CA LYS A 54 53.52 -8.36 -17.39
C LYS A 54 54.66 -9.09 -16.67
N ASN A 55 54.40 -10.28 -16.15
CA ASN A 55 55.40 -11.04 -15.39
C ASN A 55 55.05 -12.54 -15.30
N PRO A 56 55.45 -13.37 -16.29
CA PRO A 56 55.03 -14.77 -16.39
C PRO A 56 55.76 -15.71 -15.42
N GLU A 57 56.90 -15.28 -14.85
CA GLU A 57 57.71 -16.09 -13.92
C GLU A 57 57.24 -15.97 -12.45
N ASP A 58 56.32 -15.04 -12.17
CA ASP A 58 55.76 -14.82 -10.83
C ASP A 58 54.56 -15.74 -10.55
N GLU A 59 54.58 -16.46 -9.44
CA GLU A 59 53.47 -17.34 -9.03
C GLU A 59 52.18 -16.56 -8.79
N GLU A 60 52.29 -15.29 -8.35
CA GLU A 60 51.12 -14.43 -8.09
C GLU A 60 50.32 -14.14 -9.37
N THR A 61 50.99 -14.10 -10.53
CA THR A 61 50.35 -13.93 -11.85
C THR A 61 49.42 -15.09 -12.16
N TRP A 62 49.86 -16.32 -11.89
CA TRP A 62 49.06 -17.53 -12.14
C TRP A 62 47.90 -17.66 -11.16
N THR A 63 48.07 -17.24 -9.90
CA THR A 63 46.97 -17.13 -8.93
C THR A 63 45.91 -16.13 -9.40
N LYS A 64 46.31 -14.93 -9.85
CA LYS A 64 45.38 -13.92 -10.38
C LYS A 64 44.61 -14.39 -11.61
N ILE A 65 45.28 -15.08 -12.54
CA ILE A 65 44.64 -15.67 -13.73
C ILE A 65 43.62 -16.73 -13.31
N TYR A 66 43.98 -17.59 -12.35
CA TYR A 66 43.07 -18.61 -11.82
C TYR A 66 41.83 -17.98 -11.19
N ASP A 67 41.99 -16.95 -10.35
CA ASP A 67 40.86 -16.25 -9.72
C ASP A 67 39.99 -15.52 -10.75
N MET A 68 40.57 -14.81 -11.71
CA MET A 68 39.82 -14.16 -12.80
C MET A 68 39.00 -15.15 -13.64
N MET A 69 39.57 -16.31 -13.95
CA MET A 69 38.88 -17.38 -14.67
C MET A 69 37.81 -18.04 -13.82
N ARG A 70 38.08 -18.26 -12.53
CA ARG A 70 37.09 -18.79 -11.59
C ARG A 70 35.89 -17.87 -11.53
N ASP A 71 36.10 -16.57 -11.30
CA ASP A 71 35.05 -15.57 -11.15
C ASP A 71 34.21 -15.39 -12.42
N ALA A 72 34.84 -15.48 -13.59
CA ALA A 72 34.15 -15.45 -14.88
C ALA A 72 33.37 -16.74 -15.19
N MET A 73 33.78 -17.88 -14.63
CA MET A 73 33.11 -19.17 -14.80
C MET A 73 31.98 -19.38 -13.78
N THR A 74 32.09 -18.76 -12.60
CA THR A 74 31.05 -18.70 -11.57
C THR A 74 30.02 -17.61 -11.81
N THR A 75 30.09 -16.87 -12.93
CA THR A 75 29.07 -15.91 -13.39
C THR A 75 27.75 -16.58 -13.84
N HIS A 76 27.36 -17.66 -13.18
CA HIS A 76 26.00 -18.17 -13.21
C HIS A 76 25.08 -17.25 -12.40
N GLN A 77 23.76 -17.41 -12.57
CA GLN A 77 22.77 -16.89 -11.62
C GLN A 77 23.32 -17.11 -10.21
N ASN A 78 23.46 -16.05 -9.41
CA ASN A 78 23.91 -16.14 -8.03
C ASN A 78 23.15 -17.30 -7.37
N PHE A 79 23.79 -18.46 -7.22
CA PHE A 79 23.17 -19.59 -6.56
C PHE A 79 23.23 -19.27 -5.08
N GLU A 80 22.24 -18.51 -4.64
CA GLU A 80 22.03 -18.22 -3.24
C GLU A 80 21.51 -19.52 -2.61
N VAL A 81 22.38 -20.21 -1.89
CA VAL A 81 22.05 -21.45 -1.15
C VAL A 81 20.91 -21.21 -0.14
N GLY A 82 20.64 -19.94 0.16
CA GLY A 82 19.74 -19.50 1.21
C GLY A 82 20.39 -19.64 2.58
N LEU A 83 19.55 -19.70 3.61
CA LEU A 83 19.99 -19.84 4.98
C LEU A 83 20.39 -21.30 5.27
N ASP A 84 21.67 -21.55 5.55
CA ASP A 84 22.13 -22.85 6.06
C ASP A 84 21.75 -22.99 7.54
N TYR A 85 20.60 -23.63 7.80
CA TYR A 85 19.95 -23.66 9.11
C TYR A 85 20.85 -24.14 10.27
N PHE A 86 21.70 -25.15 10.01
CA PHE A 86 22.53 -25.75 11.04
C PHE A 86 23.84 -24.99 11.24
N LYS A 87 24.47 -24.51 10.16
CA LYS A 87 25.72 -23.74 10.29
C LYS A 87 25.50 -22.34 10.84
N THR A 88 24.34 -21.75 10.60
CA THR A 88 24.02 -20.37 11.01
C THR A 88 23.34 -20.28 12.38
N ILE A 89 23.20 -21.37 13.15
CA ILE A 89 22.40 -21.33 14.40
C ILE A 89 22.86 -20.24 15.38
N GLN A 90 24.16 -20.14 15.66
CA GLN A 90 24.69 -19.13 16.57
C GLN A 90 24.51 -17.72 16.01
N GLN A 91 24.79 -17.56 14.70
CA GLN A 91 24.64 -16.29 14.01
C GLN A 91 23.18 -15.82 14.03
N ARG A 92 22.20 -16.69 13.76
CA ARG A 92 20.77 -16.33 13.82
C ARG A 92 20.33 -15.78 15.17
N TYR A 93 20.81 -16.38 16.28
CA TYR A 93 20.47 -15.88 17.61
C TYR A 93 21.25 -14.61 17.97
N ALA A 94 22.48 -14.46 17.49
CA ALA A 94 23.22 -13.20 17.63
C ALA A 94 22.51 -12.08 16.86
N ASP A 95 22.14 -12.34 15.60
CA ASP A 95 21.39 -11.42 14.74
C ASP A 95 20.05 -11.05 15.39
N MET A 96 19.33 -11.98 16.03
CA MET A 96 18.09 -11.68 16.76
C MET A 96 18.27 -10.64 17.88
N ILE A 97 19.39 -10.68 18.62
CA ILE A 97 19.67 -9.74 19.71
C ILE A 97 19.99 -8.35 19.15
N THR A 98 20.83 -8.29 18.11
CA THR A 98 21.17 -7.04 17.40
C THR A 98 19.96 -6.47 16.66
N ASP A 99 19.10 -7.33 16.13
CA ASP A 99 17.90 -6.99 15.37
C ASP A 99 16.78 -6.39 16.24
N GLU A 100 16.73 -6.67 17.54
CA GLU A 100 15.73 -6.08 18.45
C GLU A 100 15.94 -4.58 18.68
N GLU A 101 17.19 -4.10 18.61
CA GLU A 101 17.53 -2.69 18.86
C GLU A 101 17.47 -1.83 17.59
N ASP A 102 17.80 -2.40 16.42
CA ASP A 102 18.02 -1.64 15.17
C ASP A 102 17.11 -2.03 13.97
N LYS A 103 16.16 -2.97 14.11
CA LYS A 103 15.32 -3.32 12.96
C LYS A 103 14.44 -2.16 12.52
N GLU A 104 14.57 -1.87 11.23
CA GLU A 104 13.66 -0.99 10.55
C GLU A 104 12.24 -1.59 10.54
N ARG A 105 11.31 -0.85 11.16
CA ARG A 105 9.91 -1.22 11.31
C ARG A 105 8.99 -0.17 10.75
N PHE A 106 7.97 -0.61 10.02
CA PHE A 106 6.89 0.22 9.50
C PHE A 106 5.64 -0.03 10.32
N ILE A 107 5.01 1.05 10.78
CA ILE A 107 3.86 0.95 11.70
C ILE A 107 2.60 1.54 11.07
N THR A 108 1.45 1.14 11.58
CA THR A 108 0.15 1.64 11.14
C THR A 108 -0.18 3.01 11.75
N GLY A 109 0.42 3.34 12.91
CA GLY A 109 0.05 4.50 13.71
C GLY A 109 -1.15 4.25 14.62
N LEU A 110 -1.53 2.98 14.78
CA LEU A 110 -2.63 2.52 15.63
C LEU A 110 -2.00 1.65 16.74
N PRO A 111 -1.83 2.18 17.96
CA PRO A 111 -1.07 1.52 19.03
C PRO A 111 -1.49 0.07 19.29
N SER A 112 -2.79 -0.21 19.33
CA SER A 112 -3.29 -1.57 19.57
C SER A 112 -2.90 -2.56 18.48
N ILE A 113 -2.67 -2.09 17.25
CA ILE A 113 -2.14 -2.94 16.18
C ILE A 113 -0.64 -3.06 16.36
N ASP A 114 0.06 -1.93 16.42
CA ASP A 114 1.52 -1.87 16.36
C ASP A 114 2.17 -2.62 17.55
N GLU A 115 1.60 -2.55 18.75
CA GLU A 115 2.07 -3.27 19.96
C GLU A 115 1.81 -4.77 19.92
N LYS A 116 0.81 -5.22 19.13
CA LYS A 116 0.42 -6.62 19.01
C LYS A 116 1.11 -7.35 17.85
N ILE A 117 2.05 -6.67 17.17
CA ILE A 117 2.96 -7.26 16.19
C ILE A 117 4.27 -7.57 16.89
N ASN A 118 4.79 -8.78 16.71
CA ASN A 118 6.09 -9.17 17.22
C ASN A 118 7.16 -8.22 16.68
N GLY A 119 7.92 -7.57 17.56
CA GLY A 119 8.92 -6.58 17.17
C GLY A 119 8.37 -5.22 16.75
N GLY A 120 7.11 -4.89 17.08
CA GLY A 120 6.58 -3.52 17.08
C GLY A 120 6.30 -2.91 15.70
N GLY A 121 6.04 -3.73 14.68
CA GLY A 121 5.69 -3.26 13.33
C GLY A 121 6.05 -4.26 12.23
N TYR A 122 5.85 -3.86 10.99
CA TYR A 122 6.16 -4.64 9.80
C TYR A 122 7.60 -4.43 9.33
N GLY A 123 8.21 -5.43 8.73
CA GLY A 123 9.53 -5.37 8.11
C GLY A 123 9.47 -5.01 6.62
N ARG A 124 10.66 -4.77 6.05
CA ARG A 124 10.85 -4.79 4.60
C ARG A 124 10.50 -6.15 4.04
N GLY A 125 10.04 -6.18 2.79
CA GLY A 125 9.53 -7.39 2.17
C GLY A 125 8.05 -7.61 2.44
N GLU A 126 7.49 -7.11 3.54
CA GLU A 126 6.11 -7.39 3.93
C GLU A 126 5.09 -6.50 3.21
N ILE A 127 3.86 -7.01 3.11
CA ILE A 127 2.73 -6.29 2.54
C ILE A 127 1.51 -6.29 3.45
N ILE A 128 0.85 -5.15 3.57
CA ILE A 128 -0.42 -5.03 4.28
C ILE A 128 -1.53 -4.45 3.41
N SER A 129 -2.78 -4.69 3.81
CA SER A 129 -3.94 -4.10 3.13
C SER A 129 -5.02 -3.60 4.07
N PHE A 130 -5.61 -2.46 3.71
CA PHE A 130 -6.85 -1.96 4.30
C PHE A 130 -8.04 -2.26 3.38
N VAL A 131 -8.98 -3.06 3.88
CA VAL A 131 -10.24 -3.37 3.22
C VAL A 131 -11.29 -2.38 3.70
N ALA A 132 -11.86 -1.58 2.79
CA ALA A 132 -12.93 -0.66 3.16
C ALA A 132 -13.88 -0.40 2.00
N GLY A 133 -15.14 -0.10 2.33
CA GLY A 133 -16.12 0.35 1.35
C GLY A 133 -15.73 1.70 0.72
N SER A 134 -16.34 2.03 -0.41
CA SER A 134 -16.15 3.35 -1.00
C SER A 134 -16.60 4.45 -0.03
N GLY A 135 -15.77 5.49 0.12
CA GLY A 135 -16.05 6.63 1.00
C GLY A 135 -15.93 6.37 2.51
N VAL A 136 -15.41 5.21 2.93
CA VAL A 136 -15.19 4.87 4.35
C VAL A 136 -13.84 5.38 4.86
N GLY A 137 -12.81 5.47 4.00
CA GLY A 137 -11.51 6.02 4.38
C GLY A 137 -10.27 5.25 3.92
N LYS A 138 -10.39 4.31 2.96
CA LYS A 138 -9.25 3.50 2.46
C LYS A 138 -7.99 4.32 2.13
N SER A 139 -8.14 5.30 1.24
CA SER A 139 -7.04 6.13 0.76
C SER A 139 -6.54 7.09 1.83
N VAL A 140 -7.43 7.50 2.75
CA VAL A 140 -7.07 8.35 3.89
C VAL A 140 -6.24 7.58 4.90
N MET A 141 -6.59 6.32 5.18
CA MET A 141 -5.81 5.44 6.06
C MET A 141 -4.43 5.17 5.46
N LEU A 142 -4.35 4.93 4.14
CA LEU A 142 -3.06 4.81 3.44
C LEU A 142 -2.21 6.08 3.54
N ALA A 143 -2.82 7.26 3.42
CA ALA A 143 -2.12 8.53 3.59
C ALA A 143 -1.67 8.75 5.05
N CYS A 144 -2.49 8.38 6.04
CA CYS A 144 -2.11 8.39 7.45
C CYS A 144 -0.93 7.47 7.72
N LEU A 145 -0.94 6.25 7.17
CA LEU A 145 0.17 5.31 7.29
C LEU A 145 1.45 5.88 6.65
N ALA A 146 1.35 6.50 5.48
CA ALA A 146 2.48 7.14 4.82
C ALA A 146 3.06 8.26 5.69
N ALA A 147 2.20 9.14 6.21
CA ALA A 147 2.60 10.24 7.09
C ALA A 147 3.26 9.73 8.38
N THR A 148 2.69 8.70 9.02
CA THR A 148 3.25 8.09 10.24
C THR A 148 4.68 7.59 10.03
N ASN A 149 4.94 6.89 8.91
CA ASN A 149 6.28 6.37 8.65
C ASN A 149 7.25 7.45 8.15
N LEU A 150 6.75 8.44 7.41
CA LEU A 150 7.53 9.61 7.00
C LEU A 150 8.05 10.41 8.20
N LEU A 151 7.21 10.66 9.21
CA LEU A 151 7.59 11.31 10.47
C LEU A 151 8.56 10.47 11.32
N ARG A 152 8.79 9.20 10.96
CA ARG A 152 9.75 8.29 11.60
C ARG A 152 11.04 8.13 10.78
N GLY A 153 11.29 9.02 9.83
CA GLY A 153 12.50 9.05 9.01
C GLY A 153 12.49 8.05 7.86
N LYS A 154 11.33 7.46 7.54
CA LYS A 154 11.21 6.51 6.43
C LYS A 154 10.92 7.24 5.15
N LYS A 155 11.66 6.90 4.11
CA LYS A 155 11.48 7.40 2.75
C LYS A 155 10.37 6.63 2.05
N GLY A 156 9.46 7.33 1.40
CA GLY A 156 8.24 6.71 0.86
C GLY A 156 7.91 7.09 -0.57
N VAL A 157 7.28 6.16 -1.29
CA VAL A 157 6.55 6.46 -2.53
C VAL A 157 5.06 6.24 -2.30
N TYR A 158 4.24 7.20 -2.71
CA TYR A 158 2.79 7.04 -2.81
C TYR A 158 2.35 6.98 -4.27
N ILE A 159 1.90 5.81 -4.69
CA ILE A 159 1.39 5.57 -6.03
C ILE A 159 -0.13 5.67 -6.00
N SER A 160 -0.68 6.72 -6.61
CA SER A 160 -2.12 6.89 -6.79
C SER A 160 -2.55 6.42 -8.17
N LEU A 161 -3.64 5.66 -8.21
CA LEU A 161 -4.28 5.18 -9.44
C LEU A 161 -5.66 5.81 -9.64
N GLU A 162 -6.23 6.40 -8.58
CA GLU A 162 -7.57 7.00 -8.58
C GLU A 162 -7.51 8.54 -8.59
N LEU A 163 -6.56 9.14 -7.87
CA LEU A 163 -6.49 10.58 -7.64
C LEU A 163 -5.27 11.24 -8.29
N ALA A 164 -5.41 12.52 -8.61
CA ALA A 164 -4.30 13.34 -9.05
C ALA A 164 -3.24 13.50 -7.95
N GLU A 165 -1.97 13.60 -8.35
CA GLU A 165 -0.82 13.78 -7.44
C GLU A 165 -1.08 14.94 -6.46
N GLN A 166 -1.57 16.07 -6.98
CA GLN A 166 -1.90 17.25 -6.17
C GLN A 166 -2.98 16.97 -5.11
N LYS A 167 -3.97 16.13 -5.40
CA LYS A 167 -5.03 15.81 -4.44
C LYS A 167 -4.56 14.90 -3.33
N VAL A 168 -3.56 14.06 -3.60
CA VAL A 168 -2.88 13.29 -2.55
C VAL A 168 -1.98 14.23 -1.73
N ALA A 169 -1.27 15.16 -2.36
CA ALA A 169 -0.48 16.17 -1.68
C ALA A 169 -1.33 17.02 -0.72
N ASP A 170 -2.49 17.53 -1.16
CA ASP A 170 -3.44 18.27 -0.31
C ASP A 170 -3.82 17.46 0.95
N ARG A 171 -3.99 16.14 0.83
CA ARG A 171 -4.27 15.27 1.99
C ARG A 171 -3.06 15.14 2.90
N MET A 172 -1.87 14.96 2.33
CA MET A 172 -0.63 14.86 3.11
C MET A 172 -0.37 16.14 3.88
N ASP A 173 -0.56 17.31 3.26
CA ASP A 173 -0.44 18.62 3.92
C ASP A 173 -1.35 18.66 5.14
N SER A 174 -2.63 18.33 4.96
CA SER A 174 -3.63 18.33 6.02
C SER A 174 -3.30 17.34 7.15
N ILE A 175 -2.86 16.12 6.82
CA ILE A 175 -2.52 15.08 7.80
C ILE A 175 -1.24 15.43 8.54
N LEU A 176 -0.21 15.94 7.87
CA LEU A 176 1.09 16.24 8.49
C LEU A 176 0.99 17.48 9.40
N THR A 177 0.30 18.53 8.95
CA THR A 177 0.21 19.82 9.65
C THR A 177 -1.01 19.93 10.58
N GLY A 178 -2.03 19.11 10.36
CA GLY A 178 -3.28 19.19 11.12
C GLY A 178 -4.22 20.32 10.67
N PHE A 179 -3.89 21.09 9.63
CA PHE A 179 -4.78 22.12 9.09
C PHE A 179 -5.99 21.53 8.33
N PRO A 180 -7.12 22.25 8.28
CA PRO A 180 -8.32 21.78 7.58
C PRO A 180 -8.10 21.60 6.07
N VAL A 181 -8.36 20.41 5.54
CA VAL A 181 -8.20 20.08 4.11
C VAL A 181 -9.03 20.98 3.19
N GLN A 182 -10.17 21.48 3.68
CA GLN A 182 -11.06 22.37 2.93
C GLN A 182 -10.51 23.79 2.79
N ASN A 183 -9.51 24.19 3.59
CA ASN A 183 -8.97 25.55 3.62
C ASN A 183 -7.43 25.60 3.67
N LEU A 184 -6.74 24.70 2.96
CA LEU A 184 -5.27 24.70 2.94
C LEU A 184 -4.68 26.02 2.43
N TYR A 185 -5.28 26.61 1.39
CA TYR A 185 -4.80 27.86 0.82
C TYR A 185 -4.80 29.02 1.84
N GLY A 186 -5.81 29.08 2.72
CA GLY A 186 -5.89 30.08 3.79
C GLY A 186 -4.80 29.94 4.85
N HIS A 187 -4.19 28.75 4.95
CA HIS A 187 -3.13 28.43 5.92
C HIS A 187 -1.76 28.20 5.27
N ARG A 188 -1.58 28.57 3.99
CA ARG A 188 -0.39 28.23 3.19
C ARG A 188 0.95 28.59 3.85
N GLU A 189 1.04 29.76 4.49
CA GLU A 189 2.29 30.24 5.11
C GLU A 189 2.65 29.38 6.32
N SER A 190 1.67 29.07 7.17
CA SER A 190 1.84 28.17 8.31
C SER A 190 2.14 26.74 7.87
N ILE A 191 1.49 26.26 6.81
CA ILE A 191 1.76 24.93 6.23
C ILE A 191 3.21 24.85 5.74
N PHE A 192 3.71 25.87 5.03
CA PHE A 192 5.09 25.87 4.56
C PHE A 192 6.09 25.84 5.72
N GLU A 193 5.86 26.64 6.76
CA GLU A 193 6.70 26.65 7.95
C GLU A 193 6.68 25.29 8.67
N GLU A 194 5.51 24.70 8.85
CA GLU A 194 5.38 23.43 9.55
C GLU A 194 5.98 22.26 8.75
N LEU A 195 5.70 22.19 7.44
CA LEU A 195 6.24 21.16 6.53
C LEU A 195 7.76 21.27 6.36
N ALA A 196 8.37 22.44 6.55
CA ALA A 196 9.82 22.60 6.50
C ALA A 196 10.50 22.14 7.81
N ASN A 197 9.75 22.00 8.90
CA ASN A 197 10.26 21.76 10.24
C ASN A 197 9.67 20.49 10.89
N LEU A 198 9.07 19.58 10.11
CA LEU A 198 8.52 18.34 10.65
C LEU A 198 9.63 17.50 11.28
N LYS A 199 9.44 17.15 12.54
CA LYS A 199 10.40 16.31 13.24
C LYS A 199 10.39 14.89 12.66
N GLY A 200 11.60 14.36 12.47
CA GLY A 200 11.82 12.99 12.01
C GLY A 200 11.78 12.79 10.51
N VAL A 201 11.40 13.79 9.69
CA VAL A 201 11.52 13.68 8.24
C VAL A 201 12.99 13.81 7.81
N ASP A 202 13.46 12.90 6.95
CA ASP A 202 14.82 12.93 6.40
C ASP A 202 14.95 13.93 5.24
N TYR A 203 15.08 15.22 5.58
CA TYR A 203 15.31 16.27 4.59
C TYR A 203 16.69 16.19 3.93
N ASP A 204 17.67 15.50 4.54
CA ASP A 204 19.03 15.37 4.00
C ASP A 204 19.05 14.51 2.72
N SER A 205 18.13 13.54 2.63
CA SER A 205 17.88 12.76 1.40
C SER A 205 17.43 13.61 0.20
N LYS A 206 17.04 14.87 0.40
CA LYS A 206 16.45 15.82 -0.56
C LYS A 206 15.13 15.40 -1.20
N MET A 207 14.78 14.12 -1.18
CA MET A 207 13.54 13.57 -1.72
C MET A 207 12.97 12.56 -0.73
N PRO A 208 12.50 12.95 0.47
CA PRO A 208 12.03 12.00 1.48
C PRO A 208 10.72 11.30 1.07
N PHE A 209 9.91 11.93 0.22
CA PHE A 209 8.61 11.41 -0.16
C PHE A 209 8.26 11.79 -1.59
N VAL A 210 7.77 10.81 -2.36
CA VAL A 210 7.39 11.00 -3.77
C VAL A 210 5.96 10.56 -3.97
N ILE A 211 5.13 11.42 -4.58
CA ILE A 211 3.77 11.07 -4.99
C ILE A 211 3.77 10.91 -6.50
N LYS A 212 3.26 9.77 -6.98
CA LYS A 212 3.16 9.47 -8.41
C LYS A 212 1.76 9.02 -8.77
N GLN A 213 1.16 9.64 -9.78
CA GLN A 213 -0.07 9.16 -10.38
C GLN A 213 0.23 8.34 -11.64
N PHE A 214 -0.41 7.18 -11.73
CA PHE A 214 -0.64 6.52 -13.02
C PHE A 214 -2.14 6.54 -13.33
N PRO A 215 -2.54 6.67 -14.60
CA PRO A 215 -3.95 6.59 -14.96
C PRO A 215 -4.57 5.25 -14.54
N ALA A 216 -5.84 5.27 -14.12
CA ALA A 216 -6.57 4.08 -13.73
C ALA A 216 -6.54 3.00 -14.82
N GLY A 217 -6.34 1.75 -14.41
CA GLY A 217 -6.29 0.59 -15.29
C GLY A 217 -5.03 0.46 -16.14
N THR A 218 -4.01 1.31 -15.97
CA THR A 218 -2.79 1.29 -16.81
C THR A 218 -1.57 0.70 -16.11
N ALA A 219 -1.45 0.84 -14.79
CA ALA A 219 -0.26 0.40 -14.06
C ALA A 219 -0.33 -1.09 -13.71
N THR A 220 0.73 -1.82 -14.04
CA THR A 220 1.00 -3.19 -13.57
C THR A 220 2.02 -3.16 -12.44
N VAL A 221 2.22 -4.29 -11.75
CA VAL A 221 3.33 -4.44 -10.78
C VAL A 221 4.69 -4.21 -11.45
N ASN A 222 4.85 -4.60 -12.73
CA ASN A 222 6.08 -4.33 -13.48
C ASN A 222 6.29 -2.84 -13.76
N THR A 223 5.20 -2.09 -14.00
CA THR A 223 5.24 -0.63 -14.13
C THR A 223 5.78 0.00 -12.84
N ILE A 224 5.29 -0.47 -11.68
CA ILE A 224 5.76 0.00 -10.38
C ILE A 224 7.24 -0.35 -10.17
N ARG A 225 7.65 -1.58 -10.49
CA ARG A 225 9.06 -2.02 -10.39
C ARG A 225 10.00 -1.16 -11.23
N ALA A 226 9.62 -0.90 -12.49
CA ALA A 226 10.39 -0.05 -13.38
C ALA A 226 10.50 1.38 -12.84
N TYR A 227 9.42 1.90 -12.23
CA TYR A 227 9.43 3.22 -11.61
C TYR A 227 10.35 3.28 -10.37
N ILE A 228 10.31 2.28 -9.49
CA ILE A 228 11.24 2.17 -8.35
C ILE A 228 12.70 2.13 -8.84
N SER A 229 12.98 1.39 -9.91
CA SER A 229 14.32 1.34 -10.52
C SER A 229 14.77 2.71 -11.05
N GLN A 230 13.87 3.47 -11.68
CA GLN A 230 14.15 4.84 -12.13
C GLN A 230 14.41 5.79 -10.95
N LEU A 231 13.63 5.68 -9.88
CA LEU A 231 13.84 6.46 -8.66
C LEU A 231 15.23 6.20 -8.06
N ARG A 232 15.62 4.91 -7.95
CA ARG A 232 16.95 4.50 -7.47
C ARG A 232 18.06 5.05 -8.36
N PHE A 233 17.88 4.99 -9.67
CA PHE A 233 18.81 5.59 -10.64
C PHE A 233 18.98 7.10 -10.42
N HIS A 234 17.90 7.79 -10.02
CA HIS A 234 17.92 9.21 -9.66
C HIS A 234 18.34 9.49 -8.20
N GLY A 235 18.87 8.49 -7.49
CA GLY A 235 19.43 8.65 -6.14
C GLY A 235 18.40 8.56 -5.01
N PHE A 236 17.20 8.06 -5.29
CA PHE A 236 16.18 7.84 -4.27
C PHE A 236 15.82 6.37 -4.13
N ASP A 237 16.18 5.81 -2.98
CA ASP A 237 15.85 4.44 -2.60
C ASP A 237 14.73 4.47 -1.55
N PRO A 238 13.49 4.08 -1.91
CA PRO A 238 12.37 4.12 -0.99
C PRO A 238 12.42 2.99 0.04
N ASP A 239 11.96 3.28 1.25
CA ASP A 239 11.83 2.31 2.33
C ASP A 239 10.45 1.64 2.30
N PHE A 240 9.43 2.41 1.90
CA PHE A 240 8.07 1.91 1.70
C PHE A 240 7.42 2.40 0.42
N VAL A 241 6.44 1.63 -0.06
CA VAL A 241 5.63 1.93 -1.23
C VAL A 241 4.14 1.76 -0.90
N ILE A 242 3.38 2.83 -1.07
CA ILE A 242 1.93 2.81 -0.98
C ILE A 242 1.34 2.67 -2.38
N VAL A 243 0.40 1.75 -2.56
CA VAL A 243 -0.35 1.58 -3.81
C VAL A 243 -1.82 1.81 -3.52
N ASP A 244 -2.39 2.92 -3.99
CA ASP A 244 -3.80 3.30 -3.83
C ASP A 244 -4.53 3.24 -5.18
N TYR A 245 -5.15 2.11 -5.55
CA TYR A 245 -5.24 0.83 -4.84
C TYR A 245 -5.33 -0.34 -5.82
N VAL A 246 -5.19 -1.59 -5.33
CA VAL A 246 -5.16 -2.80 -6.18
C VAL A 246 -6.31 -2.89 -7.19
N GLY A 247 -7.50 -2.39 -6.85
CA GLY A 247 -8.67 -2.45 -7.74
C GLY A 247 -8.59 -1.54 -8.98
N GLU A 248 -7.72 -0.54 -8.99
CA GLU A 248 -7.50 0.36 -10.13
C GLU A 248 -6.24 0.01 -10.93
N MET A 249 -5.53 -1.06 -10.57
CA MET A 249 -4.44 -1.57 -11.38
C MET A 249 -4.96 -2.19 -12.69
N GLN A 250 -4.07 -2.37 -13.66
CA GLN A 250 -4.42 -3.05 -14.90
C GLN A 250 -4.78 -4.52 -14.62
N ASP A 251 -5.92 -4.97 -15.13
CA ASP A 251 -6.28 -6.40 -15.11
C ASP A 251 -5.43 -7.20 -16.10
N ILE A 252 -5.13 -8.44 -15.73
CA ILE A 252 -4.42 -9.37 -16.60
C ILE A 252 -5.35 -9.81 -17.76
N PRO A 253 -5.00 -9.52 -19.03
CA PRO A 253 -5.84 -9.87 -20.16
C PRO A 253 -6.12 -11.39 -20.23
N GLY A 254 -7.38 -11.76 -20.49
CA GLY A 254 -7.80 -13.16 -20.59
C GLY A 254 -8.05 -13.86 -19.24
N MET A 255 -7.90 -13.17 -18.12
CA MET A 255 -8.19 -13.67 -16.78
C MET A 255 -9.43 -12.99 -16.20
N LYS A 256 -10.19 -13.70 -15.35
CA LYS A 256 -11.31 -13.07 -14.62
C LYS A 256 -10.76 -12.03 -13.64
N THR A 257 -11.48 -10.93 -13.45
CA THR A 257 -11.03 -9.81 -12.60
C THR A 257 -10.62 -10.28 -11.20
N TYR A 258 -11.39 -11.14 -10.52
CA TYR A 258 -11.00 -11.58 -9.17
C TYR A 258 -9.67 -12.35 -9.15
N GLU A 259 -9.45 -13.28 -10.09
CA GLU A 259 -8.19 -14.04 -10.23
C GLU A 259 -7.01 -13.12 -10.57
N SER A 260 -7.27 -12.13 -11.42
CA SER A 260 -6.31 -11.08 -11.78
C SER A 260 -5.88 -10.28 -10.56
N ARG A 261 -6.83 -9.88 -9.69
CA ARG A 261 -6.52 -9.17 -8.44
C ARG A 261 -5.79 -10.05 -7.42
N GLU A 262 -6.16 -11.32 -7.29
CA GLU A 262 -5.41 -12.28 -6.45
C GLU A 262 -3.95 -12.40 -6.86
N LYS A 263 -3.71 -12.55 -8.16
CA LYS A 263 -2.35 -12.59 -8.72
C LYS A 263 -1.63 -11.25 -8.52
N THR A 264 -2.32 -10.13 -8.70
CA THR A 264 -1.74 -8.79 -8.48
C THR A 264 -1.26 -8.61 -7.04
N VAL A 265 -2.05 -9.02 -6.03
CA VAL A 265 -1.63 -8.93 -4.61
C VAL A 265 -0.43 -9.85 -4.34
N ARG A 266 -0.39 -11.04 -4.93
CA ARG A 266 0.77 -11.95 -4.84
C ARG A 266 2.01 -11.31 -5.47
N ASP A 267 1.88 -10.71 -6.64
CA ASP A 267 2.96 -10.07 -7.37
C ASP A 267 3.46 -8.81 -6.62
N LEU A 268 2.59 -8.08 -5.93
CA LEU A 268 2.99 -6.99 -5.03
C LEU A 268 3.76 -7.49 -3.80
N ARG A 269 3.39 -8.65 -3.23
CA ARG A 269 4.21 -9.28 -2.17
C ARG A 269 5.58 -9.69 -2.70
N ALA A 270 5.64 -10.24 -3.92
CA ALA A 270 6.92 -10.54 -4.56
C ALA A 270 7.76 -9.27 -4.77
N LEU A 271 7.15 -8.19 -5.27
CA LEU A 271 7.81 -6.89 -5.41
C LEU A 271 8.37 -6.37 -4.09
N ALA A 272 7.60 -6.45 -3.00
CA ALA A 272 8.04 -6.02 -1.68
C ALA A 272 9.33 -6.74 -1.26
N THR A 273 9.38 -8.07 -1.44
CA THR A 273 10.56 -8.89 -1.12
C THR A 273 11.74 -8.62 -2.06
N GLU A 274 11.50 -8.61 -3.37
CA GLU A 274 12.52 -8.39 -4.41
C GLU A 274 13.19 -7.02 -4.27
N GLU A 275 12.38 -5.98 -4.06
CA GLU A 275 12.88 -4.61 -3.92
C GLU A 275 13.32 -4.27 -2.50
N ASN A 276 13.13 -5.19 -1.53
CA ASN A 276 13.40 -5.00 -0.11
C ASN A 276 12.72 -3.73 0.45
N VAL A 277 11.42 -3.57 0.20
CA VAL A 277 10.60 -2.43 0.66
C VAL A 277 9.37 -2.94 1.41
N PHE A 278 8.81 -2.12 2.30
CA PHE A 278 7.48 -2.37 2.86
C PHE A 278 6.39 -1.89 1.91
N VAL A 279 5.34 -2.68 1.69
CA VAL A 279 4.23 -2.31 0.80
C VAL A 279 2.93 -2.20 1.56
N ALA A 280 2.16 -1.14 1.31
CA ALA A 280 0.78 -1.05 1.79
C ALA A 280 -0.17 -0.75 0.64
N THR A 281 -1.33 -1.38 0.66
CA THR A 281 -2.38 -1.12 -0.33
C THR A 281 -3.77 -1.13 0.29
N ALA A 282 -4.79 -0.95 -0.53
CA ALA A 282 -6.18 -1.05 -0.13
C ALA A 282 -6.97 -1.95 -1.07
N MET A 283 -8.07 -2.47 -0.55
CA MET A 283 -8.97 -3.36 -1.26
C MET A 283 -10.41 -2.99 -0.98
N GLN A 284 -11.28 -3.25 -1.95
CA GLN A 284 -12.72 -3.09 -1.74
C GLN A 284 -13.31 -4.42 -1.27
N PRO A 285 -14.27 -4.39 -0.33
CA PRO A 285 -15.03 -5.57 0.03
C PRO A 285 -15.98 -6.00 -1.10
N ASN A 286 -16.38 -7.27 -1.08
CA ASN A 286 -17.34 -7.80 -2.04
C ASN A 286 -18.74 -7.22 -1.83
N ARG A 287 -19.61 -7.36 -2.84
CA ARG A 287 -20.96 -6.76 -2.82
C ARG A 287 -21.79 -7.22 -1.60
N GLY A 288 -21.70 -8.49 -1.19
CA GLY A 288 -22.42 -9.03 -0.03
C GLY A 288 -21.96 -8.45 1.31
N SER A 289 -20.70 -8.00 1.41
CA SER A 289 -20.14 -7.45 2.64
C SER A 289 -20.55 -5.97 2.88
N LYS A 290 -21.16 -5.31 1.89
CA LYS A 290 -21.70 -3.93 2.04
C LYS A 290 -22.90 -3.88 2.97
N GLU A 291 -23.72 -4.93 3.03
CA GLU A 291 -24.88 -4.99 3.93
C GLU A 291 -24.43 -5.17 5.39
N VAL A 292 -23.41 -5.98 5.60
CA VAL A 292 -22.80 -6.19 6.92
C VAL A 292 -22.19 -4.89 7.46
N GLN A 293 -21.58 -4.07 6.59
CA GLN A 293 -20.99 -2.79 6.98
C GLN A 293 -22.04 -1.78 7.49
N LYS A 294 -23.30 -1.89 7.06
CA LYS A 294 -24.40 -1.03 7.52
C LYS A 294 -24.93 -1.43 8.90
N ASN A 295 -24.73 -2.68 9.32
CA ASN A 295 -25.23 -3.16 10.59
C ASN A 295 -24.34 -2.68 11.75
N GLN A 296 -24.95 -2.17 12.82
CA GLN A 296 -24.23 -1.63 14.00
C GLN A 296 -23.32 -2.68 14.68
N GLY A 297 -23.61 -3.98 14.54
CA GLY A 297 -22.79 -5.08 15.03
C GLY A 297 -22.07 -5.88 13.92
N GLY A 298 -22.25 -5.50 12.65
CA GLY A 298 -21.64 -6.21 11.54
C GLY A 298 -20.13 -6.08 11.57
N ARG A 299 -19.44 -7.21 11.46
CA ARG A 299 -17.99 -7.31 11.31
C ARG A 299 -17.70 -7.83 9.93
N LEU A 300 -16.79 -7.18 9.22
CA LEU A 300 -16.23 -7.73 7.99
C LEU A 300 -15.13 -8.72 8.41
N ASP A 301 -15.52 -9.98 8.57
CA ASP A 301 -14.63 -11.10 8.91
C ASP A 301 -14.39 -12.01 7.69
N ASP A 302 -13.75 -13.15 7.94
CA ASP A 302 -13.42 -14.15 6.93
C ASP A 302 -14.64 -14.68 6.16
N GLU A 303 -15.79 -14.83 6.83
CA GLU A 303 -17.01 -15.37 6.20
C GLU A 303 -17.56 -14.38 5.16
N HIS A 304 -17.42 -13.09 5.42
CA HIS A 304 -17.83 -12.02 4.51
C HIS A 304 -16.80 -11.67 3.44
N LEU A 305 -15.61 -12.26 3.50
CA LEU A 305 -14.51 -12.11 2.55
C LEU A 305 -14.20 -13.41 1.80
N ALA A 306 -15.13 -14.37 1.80
CA ALA A 306 -14.99 -15.70 1.21
C ALA A 306 -14.43 -15.68 -0.23
N ASP A 307 -14.97 -14.83 -1.11
CA ASP A 307 -14.51 -14.70 -2.51
C ASP A 307 -13.21 -13.89 -2.67
N SER A 308 -12.73 -13.25 -1.59
CA SER A 308 -11.49 -12.46 -1.56
C SER A 308 -10.36 -13.18 -0.82
N PHE A 309 -10.55 -14.43 -0.38
CA PHE A 309 -9.54 -15.20 0.36
C PHE A 309 -8.21 -15.27 -0.39
N GLY A 310 -8.24 -15.45 -1.71
CA GLY A 310 -7.00 -15.54 -2.49
C GLY A 310 -6.19 -14.25 -2.48
N GLN A 311 -6.84 -13.10 -2.29
CA GLN A 311 -6.16 -11.81 -2.15
C GLN A 311 -5.63 -11.58 -0.72
N ILE A 312 -6.24 -12.19 0.30
CA ILE A 312 -5.80 -12.05 1.71
C ILE A 312 -4.64 -13.00 2.05
N ARG A 313 -4.54 -14.13 1.36
CA ARG A 313 -3.48 -15.15 1.58
C ARG A 313 -2.05 -14.60 1.48
N PRO A 314 -1.68 -13.78 0.47
CA PRO A 314 -0.32 -13.25 0.36
C PRO A 314 0.02 -12.19 1.40
N LEU A 315 -0.98 -11.50 1.97
CA LEU A 315 -0.78 -10.40 2.90
C LEU A 315 -0.16 -10.84 4.23
N ASP A 316 0.65 -9.99 4.83
CA ASP A 316 1.17 -10.16 6.20
C ASP A 316 0.25 -9.49 7.23
N GLY A 317 -0.40 -8.39 6.85
CA GLY A 317 -1.45 -7.72 7.63
C GLY A 317 -2.70 -7.44 6.78
N CYS A 318 -3.89 -7.68 7.33
CA CYS A 318 -5.16 -7.35 6.67
C CYS A 318 -6.15 -6.77 7.68
N PHE A 319 -6.67 -5.59 7.36
CA PHE A 319 -7.51 -4.79 8.26
C PHE A 319 -8.78 -4.37 7.56
N SER A 320 -9.94 -4.60 8.18
CA SER A 320 -11.20 -4.06 7.66
C SER A 320 -11.59 -2.78 8.38
N ILE A 321 -11.87 -1.72 7.64
CA ILE A 321 -12.40 -0.46 8.16
C ILE A 321 -13.90 -0.40 7.92
N MET A 322 -14.66 -0.12 8.96
CA MET A 322 -16.12 -0.09 8.96
C MET A 322 -16.62 1.20 9.57
N GLN A 323 -17.64 1.76 8.94
CA GLN A 323 -18.34 2.95 9.39
C GLN A 323 -19.77 2.92 8.85
N ASN A 324 -20.75 2.81 9.73
CA ASN A 324 -22.17 3.00 9.39
C ASN A 324 -22.53 4.51 9.36
N ASP A 325 -23.76 4.85 8.98
CA ASP A 325 -24.17 6.24 8.79
C ASP A 325 -24.09 7.07 10.09
N SER A 326 -24.48 6.51 11.23
CA SER A 326 -24.37 7.17 12.54
C SER A 326 -22.90 7.39 12.94
N GLU A 327 -22.07 6.36 12.75
CA GLU A 327 -20.61 6.43 13.00
C GLU A 327 -19.97 7.51 12.10
N LYS A 328 -20.37 7.58 10.83
CA LYS A 328 -19.89 8.58 9.86
C LYS A 328 -20.29 9.98 10.25
N LEU A 329 -21.53 10.18 10.73
CA LEU A 329 -21.98 11.48 11.23
C LEU A 329 -21.09 11.93 12.40
N LEU A 330 -20.83 11.03 13.33
CA LEU A 330 -20.09 11.28 14.57
C LEU A 330 -18.56 11.30 14.43
N GLY A 331 -18.03 10.95 13.25
CA GLY A 331 -16.58 10.87 13.03
C GLY A 331 -15.93 9.77 13.86
N ILE A 332 -16.60 8.62 14.00
CA ILE A 332 -16.07 7.42 14.64
C ILE A 332 -16.20 6.24 13.69
N GLY A 333 -15.58 5.11 14.02
CA GLY A 333 -15.77 3.86 13.30
C GLY A 333 -15.07 2.71 13.99
N ARG A 334 -14.98 1.59 13.28
CA ARG A 334 -14.40 0.34 13.79
C ARG A 334 -13.38 -0.17 12.79
N MET A 335 -12.30 -0.76 13.31
CA MET A 335 -11.38 -1.56 12.51
C MET A 335 -11.33 -2.98 13.07
N TYR A 336 -11.37 -3.97 12.19
CA TYR A 336 -11.20 -5.37 12.55
C TYR A 336 -9.89 -5.89 11.97
N VAL A 337 -9.05 -6.45 12.84
CA VAL A 337 -7.78 -7.08 12.45
C VAL A 337 -8.09 -8.48 11.95
N ILE A 338 -8.22 -8.62 10.63
CA ILE A 338 -8.57 -9.89 9.98
C ILE A 338 -7.39 -10.84 10.07
N LYS A 339 -6.20 -10.37 9.68
CA LYS A 339 -5.01 -11.20 9.61
C LYS A 339 -3.81 -10.40 10.08
N GLN A 340 -2.97 -11.08 10.85
CA GLN A 340 -1.64 -10.63 11.22
C GLN A 340 -0.75 -11.88 11.24
N ARG A 341 0.30 -11.90 10.39
CA ARG A 341 1.17 -13.07 10.26
C ARG A 341 2.04 -13.26 11.49
N ASP A 342 2.68 -12.18 11.93
CA ASP A 342 3.64 -12.17 13.04
C ASP A 342 3.05 -11.46 14.27
N GLY A 343 1.78 -11.72 14.60
CA GLY A 343 1.11 -11.05 15.73
C GLY A 343 -0.28 -11.58 16.03
N GLU A 344 -0.97 -10.92 16.96
CA GLU A 344 -2.36 -11.25 17.29
C GLU A 344 -3.30 -10.82 16.14
N SER A 345 -4.35 -11.60 15.89
CA SER A 345 -5.42 -11.26 14.94
C SER A 345 -6.78 -11.62 15.52
N ARG A 346 -7.87 -11.30 14.81
CA ARG A 346 -9.27 -11.58 15.22
C ARG A 346 -9.77 -10.74 16.38
N TYR A 347 -9.34 -9.48 16.44
CA TYR A 347 -9.86 -8.51 17.40
C TYR A 347 -10.29 -7.22 16.70
N GLN A 348 -11.07 -6.42 17.42
CA GLN A 348 -11.60 -5.16 16.96
C GLN A 348 -10.97 -4.02 17.75
N ILE A 349 -10.68 -2.92 17.06
CA ILE A 349 -10.32 -1.63 17.66
C ILE A 349 -11.32 -0.55 17.21
N PHE A 350 -11.35 0.57 17.90
CA PHE A 350 -12.23 1.70 17.59
C PHE A 350 -11.42 2.86 17.05
N LEU A 351 -11.98 3.53 16.05
CA LEU A 351 -11.34 4.63 15.34
C LEU A 351 -12.08 5.94 15.55
N SER A 352 -11.33 7.03 15.54
CA SER A 352 -11.82 8.40 15.40
C SER A 352 -11.37 8.96 14.06
N PHE A 353 -12.31 9.54 13.32
CA PHE A 353 -12.09 10.16 12.01
C PHE A 353 -12.23 11.67 12.15
N ASN A 354 -11.10 12.38 12.08
CA ASN A 354 -11.14 13.84 12.05
C ASN A 354 -11.46 14.31 10.62
N LYS A 355 -12.63 14.92 10.45
CA LYS A 355 -13.12 15.40 9.13
C LYS A 355 -12.41 16.66 8.64
N GLU A 356 -11.80 17.42 9.56
CA GLU A 356 -11.10 18.65 9.22
C GLU A 356 -9.73 18.32 8.66
N ASN A 357 -8.93 17.53 9.39
CA ASN A 357 -7.53 17.25 9.04
C ASN A 357 -7.25 15.84 8.51
N LEU A 358 -8.30 15.06 8.27
CA LEU A 358 -8.26 13.70 7.74
C LEU A 358 -7.52 12.66 8.59
N LYS A 359 -7.02 13.01 9.78
CA LYS A 359 -6.36 12.04 10.66
C LYS A 359 -7.35 10.97 11.10
N ILE A 360 -6.94 9.71 10.95
CA ILE A 360 -7.59 8.54 11.52
C ILE A 360 -6.72 8.06 12.67
N THR A 361 -7.27 8.07 13.88
CA THR A 361 -6.55 7.66 15.10
C THR A 361 -7.35 6.62 15.86
N GLU A 362 -6.68 5.86 16.71
CA GLU A 362 -7.36 4.97 17.65
C GLU A 362 -8.12 5.79 18.71
N THR A 363 -9.26 5.26 19.17
CA THR A 363 -10.02 5.79 20.31
C THR A 363 -10.41 4.66 21.26
N SER A 364 -10.63 4.98 22.53
CA SER A 364 -11.12 3.99 23.49
C SER A 364 -12.55 3.55 23.19
N GLN A 365 -12.90 2.33 23.61
CA GLN A 365 -14.26 1.82 23.53
C GLN A 365 -15.25 2.71 24.31
N ALA A 366 -14.84 3.23 25.47
CA ALA A 366 -15.67 4.13 26.28
C ALA A 366 -16.03 5.39 25.48
N THR A 367 -15.03 6.09 24.94
CA THR A 367 -15.24 7.30 24.12
C THR A 367 -16.08 7.03 22.87
N TYR A 368 -15.90 5.87 22.23
CA TYR A 368 -16.72 5.45 21.10
C TYR A 368 -18.20 5.27 21.52
N MET A 369 -18.46 4.59 22.64
CA MET A 369 -19.82 4.37 23.15
C MET A 369 -20.46 5.67 23.62
N ASP A 370 -19.71 6.56 24.26
CA ASP A 370 -20.21 7.87 24.71
C ASP A 370 -20.71 8.71 23.53
N LYS A 371 -19.92 8.76 22.44
CA LYS A 371 -20.33 9.46 21.20
C LYS A 371 -21.59 8.84 20.60
N LEU A 372 -21.68 7.50 20.53
CA LEU A 372 -22.89 6.83 20.03
C LEU A 372 -24.13 7.09 20.89
N ASN A 373 -23.99 7.02 22.22
CA ASN A 373 -25.11 7.22 23.15
C ASN A 373 -25.60 8.66 23.12
N SER A 374 -24.69 9.64 23.08
CA SER A 374 -25.06 11.06 22.97
C SER A 374 -25.89 11.38 21.71
N HIS A 375 -25.68 10.64 20.62
CA HIS A 375 -26.47 10.77 19.41
C HIS A 375 -27.84 10.12 19.55
N LYS A 376 -27.93 8.94 20.18
CA LYS A 376 -29.21 8.29 20.46
C LYS A 376 -30.10 9.15 21.35
N GLU A 377 -29.54 9.75 22.40
CA GLU A 377 -30.27 10.68 23.27
C GLU A 377 -30.82 11.88 22.50
N LYS A 378 -29.99 12.52 21.66
CA LYS A 378 -30.43 13.62 20.79
C LYS A 378 -31.54 13.22 19.82
N VAL A 379 -31.42 12.08 19.15
CA VAL A 379 -32.46 11.59 18.23
C VAL A 379 -33.75 11.28 18.98
N VAL A 380 -33.67 10.72 20.19
CA VAL A 380 -34.84 10.45 21.03
C VAL A 380 -35.50 11.76 21.49
N ASP A 381 -34.72 12.78 21.83
CA ASP A 381 -35.24 14.08 22.26
C ASP A 381 -35.82 14.89 21.09
N ASP A 382 -35.23 14.82 19.90
CA ASP A 382 -35.77 15.43 18.67
C ASP A 382 -37.11 14.78 18.27
N VAL A 383 -37.22 13.45 18.34
CA VAL A 383 -38.49 12.73 18.08
C VAL A 383 -39.56 13.07 19.12
N LYS A 384 -39.18 13.24 20.39
CA LYS A 384 -40.12 13.70 21.43
C LYS A 384 -40.60 15.14 21.17
N MET A 385 -39.74 16.03 20.68
CA MET A 385 -40.11 17.40 20.31
C MET A 385 -41.08 17.43 19.13
N ASP A 386 -40.86 16.62 18.09
CA ASP A 386 -41.78 16.50 16.95
C ASP A 386 -43.16 15.95 17.36
N HIS A 387 -43.24 15.10 18.38
CA HIS A 387 -44.51 14.65 18.95
C HIS A 387 -45.24 15.70 19.81
N ILE A 388 -44.55 16.77 20.24
CA ILE A 388 -45.15 17.89 20.99
C ILE A 388 -45.75 18.93 20.04
N ILE A 389 -45.25 19.03 18.80
CA ILE A 389 -45.82 19.90 17.77
C ILE A 389 -47.04 19.19 17.15
N LYS A 390 -48.23 19.43 17.73
CA LYS A 390 -49.50 19.02 17.10
C LYS A 390 -49.61 19.63 15.69
N PRO A 391 -50.14 18.91 14.69
CA PRO A 391 -50.49 19.52 13.41
C PRO A 391 -51.54 20.61 13.66
N PHE A 392 -51.32 21.77 13.04
CA PHE A 392 -52.26 22.88 13.03
C PHE A 392 -53.61 22.39 12.50
N ALA A 393 -54.64 22.40 13.36
CA ALA A 393 -56.02 22.18 12.94
C ALA A 393 -56.58 23.56 12.52
N PRO A 394 -57.10 23.72 11.29
CA PRO A 394 -57.83 24.94 10.95
C PRO A 394 -59.10 25.01 11.77
N GLU A 395 -59.37 26.17 12.38
CA GLU A 395 -60.63 26.46 13.08
C GLU A 395 -61.79 26.53 12.09
N ASP A 396 -62.93 25.99 12.50
CA ASP A 396 -64.19 25.97 11.78
C ASP A 396 -64.69 27.38 11.48
N ASP A 397 -64.71 27.77 10.20
CA ASP A 397 -65.44 28.95 9.72
C ASP A 397 -66.68 28.53 8.93
N GLU A 398 -67.82 28.88 9.54
CA GLU A 398 -69.10 29.30 8.99
C GLU A 398 -69.84 28.42 7.96
N VAL A 399 -70.97 27.89 8.46
CA VAL A 399 -72.14 27.41 7.72
C VAL A 399 -72.59 28.45 6.68
N LEU A 400 -72.43 28.14 5.40
CA LEU A 400 -73.17 28.80 4.32
C LEU A 400 -74.51 28.08 4.10
N PRO A 401 -75.63 28.80 3.97
CA PRO A 401 -76.95 28.19 3.82
C PRO A 401 -77.14 27.61 2.41
N ALA A 402 -77.96 26.55 2.35
CA ALA A 402 -78.37 25.89 1.13
C ALA A 402 -79.04 26.85 0.14
N VAL A 403 -78.62 26.78 -1.12
CA VAL A 403 -79.37 27.30 -2.27
C VAL A 403 -79.85 26.08 -3.05
N ASP A 404 -81.15 25.82 -2.95
CA ASP A 404 -81.91 25.08 -3.96
C ASP A 404 -81.86 25.87 -5.27
N ASP A 405 -81.56 25.20 -6.38
CA ASP A 405 -82.19 25.50 -7.65
C ASP A 405 -82.18 24.25 -8.54
N ASP A 406 -83.39 23.70 -8.72
CA ASP A 406 -83.80 22.88 -9.86
C ASP A 406 -83.49 23.60 -11.19
N LYS A 407 -83.02 22.87 -12.21
CA LYS A 407 -83.68 22.68 -13.53
C LYS A 407 -82.72 22.21 -14.63
N ASP A 408 -83.18 21.15 -15.31
CA ASP A 408 -83.24 20.95 -16.77
C ASP A 408 -82.10 21.49 -17.65
N ASP A 409 -81.23 20.60 -18.15
CA ASP A 409 -81.17 20.12 -19.56
C ASP A 409 -79.95 19.19 -19.79
#